data_AF-A0A8F5BR63-F1
#
_entry.id   AF-A0A8F5BR63-F1
#
_cell.length_a   1.000
_cell.length_b   1.000
_cell.length_c   1.000
_cell.angle_alpha   90.00
_cell.angle_beta   90.00
_cell.angle_gamma   90.00
#
_symmetry.space_group_name_H-M   'P 1'
#
loop_
_entity.id
_entity.type
_entity.pdbx_description
1 polymer ?
#
loop_
_entity_poly.entity_id
_entity_poly.type
_entity_poly.pdbx_seq_one_letter_code
_entity_poly.pdbx_strand_id
1 'polypeptide(L)'
;MEGKKLSFLKWLGLALLFIGFPTAIATVLSFSIPYYFLHNVTLANTLSTIIPIIVIVTSIAYFRKYLQSSNLITPFMRRQSITILPDSGQPIDEKYIKSFEVNIRFAKDEEYIKRLAMLGMMYLQNAVAYDNKDLYFRAKEYLSRAEQAMQGKSVSFETKALVDNLRSKIETYKYRFGER
;
A
#
# COMPACT_ATOMS: atom_id res chain seq x y z
N MET A 1 -5.30 -6.15 8.67
CA MET A 1 -6.14 -6.69 7.58
C MET A 1 -5.53 -7.98 7.07
N GLU A 2 -6.25 -9.09 7.22
CA GLU A 2 -5.78 -10.42 6.79
C GLU A 2 -5.97 -10.60 5.28
N GLY A 3 -5.00 -10.17 4.48
CA GLY A 3 -5.01 -10.43 3.04
C GLY A 3 -4.98 -11.94 2.74
N LYS A 4 -5.75 -12.37 1.72
CA LYS A 4 -5.86 -13.77 1.31
C LYS A 4 -4.61 -14.15 0.51
N LYS A 5 -3.81 -15.09 1.05
CA LYS A 5 -2.60 -15.57 0.37
C LYS A 5 -2.99 -16.36 -0.89
N LEU A 6 -2.48 -15.94 -2.04
CA LEU A 6 -2.66 -16.69 -3.29
C LEU A 6 -1.82 -17.97 -3.25
N SER A 7 -2.40 -19.07 -3.72
CA SER A 7 -1.60 -20.25 -4.07
C SER A 7 -0.72 -19.93 -5.28
N PHE A 8 0.43 -20.57 -5.37
CA PHE A 8 1.40 -20.33 -6.45
C PHE A 8 0.77 -20.49 -7.84
N LEU A 9 -0.04 -21.53 -8.05
CA LEU A 9 -0.73 -21.77 -9.32
C LEU A 9 -1.72 -20.66 -9.69
N LYS A 10 -2.48 -20.15 -8.71
CA LYS A 10 -3.42 -19.03 -8.95
C LYS A 10 -2.68 -17.74 -9.24
N TRP A 11 -1.57 -17.49 -8.53
CA TRP A 11 -0.71 -16.35 -8.80
C TRP A 11 -0.08 -16.44 -10.20
N LEU A 12 0.42 -17.61 -10.59
CA LEU A 12 1.03 -17.85 -11.89
C LEU A 12 0.01 -17.65 -13.02
N GLY A 13 -1.21 -18.17 -12.86
CA GLY A 13 -2.29 -17.97 -13.82
C GLY A 13 -2.65 -16.49 -13.99
N LEU A 14 -2.76 -15.74 -12.88
CA LEU A 14 -3.01 -14.30 -12.95
C LEU A 14 -1.82 -13.54 -13.56
N ALA A 15 -0.59 -13.91 -13.23
CA ALA A 15 0.61 -13.28 -13.81
C ALA A 15 0.69 -13.53 -15.32
N LEU A 16 0.38 -14.75 -15.78
CA LEU A 16 0.27 -15.06 -17.20
C LEU A 16 -0.83 -14.25 -17.89
N LEU A 17 -1.99 -14.11 -17.26
CA LEU A 17 -3.11 -13.36 -17.84
C LEU A 17 -2.85 -11.85 -17.92
N PHE A 18 -2.26 -11.26 -16.88
CA PHE A 18 -2.01 -9.82 -16.81
C PHE A 18 -0.70 -9.38 -17.47
N ILE A 19 0.32 -10.23 -17.49
CA ILE A 19 1.67 -9.90 -17.99
C ILE A 19 1.99 -10.71 -19.23
N GLY A 20 1.92 -12.04 -19.14
CA GLY A 20 2.32 -12.93 -20.24
C GLY A 20 1.52 -12.70 -21.52
N PHE A 21 0.20 -12.70 -21.42
CA PHE A 21 -0.69 -12.60 -22.59
C PHE A 21 -0.58 -11.25 -23.30
N PRO A 22 -0.66 -10.08 -22.61
CA PRO A 22 -0.43 -8.79 -23.27
C PRO A 22 0.97 -8.65 -23.87
N THR A 23 1.99 -9.15 -23.17
CA THR A 23 3.38 -9.10 -23.66
C THR A 23 3.56 -9.94 -24.92
N ALA A 24 2.98 -11.14 -24.99
CA ALA A 24 3.04 -11.99 -26.16
C ALA A 24 2.36 -11.33 -27.38
N ILE A 25 1.16 -10.77 -27.18
CA ILE A 25 0.45 -10.03 -28.23
C ILE A 25 1.29 -8.83 -28.71
N ALA A 26 1.78 -8.02 -27.76
CA ALA A 26 2.58 -6.85 -28.08
C ALA A 26 3.86 -7.23 -28.84
N THR A 27 4.52 -8.33 -28.47
CA THR A 27 5.73 -8.80 -29.16
C THR A 27 5.42 -9.21 -30.59
N VAL A 28 4.35 -9.99 -30.82
CA VAL A 28 3.94 -10.43 -32.17
C VAL A 28 3.55 -9.24 -33.05
N LEU A 29 2.73 -8.33 -32.54
CA LEU A 29 2.28 -7.15 -33.28
C LEU A 29 3.42 -6.16 -33.53
N SER A 30 4.27 -5.95 -32.52
CA SER A 30 5.40 -5.03 -32.60
C SER A 30 6.52 -5.57 -33.49
N PHE A 31 6.63 -6.88 -33.68
CA PHE A 31 7.54 -7.43 -34.70
C PHE A 31 6.92 -7.31 -36.11
N SER A 32 5.62 -7.61 -36.24
CA SER A 32 4.97 -7.71 -37.55
C SER A 32 4.70 -6.34 -38.18
N ILE A 33 4.10 -5.41 -37.43
CA ILE A 33 3.64 -4.12 -38.00
C ILE A 33 4.83 -3.28 -38.47
N PRO A 34 5.87 -3.02 -37.66
CA PRO A 34 7.00 -2.20 -38.08
C PRO A 34 7.80 -2.82 -39.23
N TYR A 35 7.98 -4.15 -39.23
CA TYR A 35 8.72 -4.85 -40.27
C TYR A 35 8.03 -4.81 -41.64
N TYR A 36 6.69 -4.88 -41.67
CA TYR A 36 5.94 -4.86 -42.94
C TYR A 36 5.46 -3.48 -43.38
N PHE A 37 5.25 -2.52 -42.46
CA PHE A 37 4.76 -1.17 -42.81
C PHE A 37 5.86 -0.11 -42.85
N LEU A 38 6.91 -0.20 -42.04
CA LEU A 38 7.96 0.81 -42.01
C LEU A 38 9.08 0.43 -42.98
N HIS A 39 9.30 1.28 -43.98
CA HIS A 39 10.39 1.13 -44.94
C HIS A 39 11.78 1.43 -44.33
N ASN A 40 11.82 1.83 -43.05
CA ASN A 40 13.04 2.14 -42.32
C ASN A 40 13.32 1.08 -41.24
N VAL A 41 14.31 0.24 -41.52
CA VAL A 41 14.73 -0.90 -40.67
C VAL A 41 15.15 -0.44 -39.27
N THR A 42 15.79 0.73 -39.16
CA THR A 42 16.27 1.27 -37.88
C THR A 42 15.11 1.67 -36.98
N LEU A 43 14.11 2.35 -37.56
CA LEU A 43 12.91 2.75 -36.84
C LEU A 43 12.05 1.53 -36.47
N ALA A 44 11.95 0.55 -37.37
CA ALA A 44 11.24 -0.69 -37.14
C ALA A 44 11.83 -1.46 -35.95
N ASN A 45 13.14 -1.71 -35.93
CA ASN A 45 13.80 -2.42 -34.83
C ASN A 45 13.66 -1.70 -33.48
N THR A 46 13.73 -0.36 -33.50
CA THR A 46 13.57 0.46 -32.30
C THR A 46 12.17 0.31 -31.70
N LEU A 47 11.13 0.41 -32.54
CA LEU A 47 9.73 0.24 -32.11
C LEU A 47 9.43 -1.21 -31.69
N SER A 48 9.92 -2.18 -32.46
CA SER A 48 9.83 -3.62 -32.17
C SER A 48 10.31 -3.95 -30.75
N THR A 49 11.33 -3.24 -30.28
CA THR A 49 11.93 -3.44 -28.95
C THR A 49 11.24 -2.62 -27.86
N ILE A 50 10.90 -1.35 -28.11
CA ILE A 50 10.35 -0.45 -27.09
C ILE A 50 8.92 -0.83 -26.69
N ILE A 51 8.07 -1.22 -27.65
CA ILE A 51 6.64 -1.48 -27.39
C ILE A 51 6.45 -2.64 -26.40
N PRO A 52 7.10 -3.82 -26.55
CA PRO A 52 6.99 -4.90 -25.56
C PRO A 52 7.47 -4.49 -24.18
N ILE A 53 8.54 -3.69 -24.08
CA ILE A 53 9.06 -3.21 -22.79
C ILE A 53 8.02 -2.34 -22.07
N ILE A 54 7.40 -1.39 -22.78
CA ILE A 54 6.36 -0.52 -22.22
C ILE A 54 5.14 -1.36 -21.78
N VAL A 55 4.76 -2.35 -22.59
CA VAL A 55 3.64 -3.24 -22.26
C VAL A 55 3.94 -4.07 -21.01
N ILE A 56 5.15 -4.61 -20.86
CA ILE A 56 5.56 -5.32 -19.64
C ILE A 56 5.46 -4.42 -18.41
N VAL A 57 5.99 -3.19 -18.49
CA VAL A 57 5.98 -2.24 -17.36
C VAL A 57 4.56 -1.87 -16.96
N THR A 58 3.71 -1.53 -17.93
CA THR A 58 2.31 -1.19 -17.68
C THR A 58 1.52 -2.39 -17.14
N SER A 59 1.68 -3.57 -17.72
CA SER A 59 1.09 -4.82 -17.22
C SER A 59 1.47 -5.14 -15.77
N ILE A 60 2.74 -4.98 -15.40
CA ILE A 60 3.20 -5.16 -14.02
C ILE A 60 2.51 -4.15 -13.09
N ALA A 61 2.38 -2.90 -13.50
CA ALA A 61 1.70 -1.87 -12.72
C ALA A 61 0.22 -2.20 -12.50
N TYR A 62 -0.49 -2.61 -13.55
CA TYR A 62 -1.89 -3.06 -13.44
C TYR A 62 -2.04 -4.32 -12.58
N PHE A 63 -1.14 -5.29 -12.74
CA PHE A 63 -1.15 -6.51 -11.93
C PHE A 63 -0.94 -6.21 -10.44
N ARG A 64 0.03 -5.34 -10.10
CA ARG A 64 0.24 -4.89 -8.71
C ARG A 64 -0.99 -4.18 -8.15
N LYS A 65 -1.60 -3.30 -8.94
CA LYS A 65 -2.82 -2.58 -8.57
C LYS A 65 -3.99 -3.54 -8.32
N TYR A 66 -4.17 -4.54 -9.18
CA TYR A 66 -5.18 -5.59 -9.04
C TYR A 66 -5.00 -6.36 -7.72
N LEU A 67 -3.78 -6.81 -7.44
CA LEU A 67 -3.46 -7.52 -6.20
C LEU A 67 -3.77 -6.68 -4.95
N GLN A 68 -3.43 -5.38 -4.99
CA GLN A 68 -3.73 -4.46 -3.89
C GLN A 68 -5.23 -4.25 -3.70
N SER A 69 -5.99 -3.99 -4.78
CA SER A 69 -7.43 -3.76 -4.71
C SER A 69 -8.22 -4.98 -4.24
N SER A 70 -7.72 -6.18 -4.55
CA SER A 70 -8.36 -7.44 -4.14
C SER A 70 -7.81 -7.98 -2.82
N ASN A 71 -6.93 -7.23 -2.14
CA ASN A 71 -6.29 -7.62 -0.88
C ASN A 71 -5.59 -8.99 -0.95
N LEU A 72 -4.98 -9.28 -2.11
CA LEU A 72 -4.31 -10.55 -2.43
C LEU A 72 -2.80 -10.43 -2.20
N ILE A 73 -2.24 -11.36 -1.44
CA ILE A 73 -0.81 -11.39 -1.13
C ILE A 73 -0.12 -12.40 -2.05
N THR A 74 0.93 -11.97 -2.75
CA THR A 74 1.72 -12.86 -3.62
C THR A 74 2.41 -13.94 -2.78
N PRO A 75 2.62 -15.16 -3.31
CA PRO A 75 3.32 -16.22 -2.60
C PRO A 75 4.76 -15.86 -2.23
N PHE A 76 5.36 -14.87 -2.92
CA PHE A 76 6.71 -14.38 -2.70
C PHE A 76 6.81 -13.17 -1.75
N MET A 77 5.69 -12.52 -1.44
CA MET A 77 5.67 -11.46 -0.42
C MET A 77 5.75 -12.10 0.97
N ARG A 78 6.85 -11.86 1.69
CA ARG A 78 6.90 -12.12 3.13
C ARG A 78 5.88 -11.19 3.81
N ARG A 79 4.95 -11.75 4.59
CA ARG A 79 4.13 -10.96 5.52
C ARG A 79 5.09 -10.32 6.51
N GLN A 80 5.38 -9.04 6.35
CA GLN A 80 5.79 -8.21 7.50
C GLN A 80 4.50 -7.92 8.27
N SER A 81 4.10 -8.85 9.14
CA SER A 81 3.17 -8.52 10.22
C SER A 81 3.97 -7.68 11.21
N ILE A 82 3.98 -6.36 11.01
CA ILE A 82 4.52 -5.46 12.02
C ILE A 82 3.53 -5.50 13.17
N THR A 83 3.98 -5.97 14.33
CA THR A 83 3.19 -5.92 15.55
C THR A 83 3.09 -4.45 15.95
N ILE A 84 1.97 -3.82 15.62
CA ILE A 84 1.68 -2.45 16.02
C ILE A 84 1.25 -2.52 17.49
N LEU A 85 2.22 -2.40 18.38
CA LEU A 85 2.03 -2.40 19.82
C LEU A 85 2.86 -1.26 20.39
N PRO A 86 2.25 -0.11 20.72
CA PRO A 86 2.97 1.04 21.28
C PRO A 86 3.77 0.67 22.52
N ASP A 87 3.27 -0.29 23.31
CA ASP A 87 3.90 -0.75 24.55
C ASP A 87 5.11 -1.67 24.32
N SER A 88 5.32 -2.18 23.10
CA SER A 88 6.45 -3.08 22.80
C SER A 88 7.81 -2.39 22.87
N GLY A 89 7.83 -1.05 22.79
CA GLY A 89 9.07 -0.27 22.70
C GLY A 89 9.90 -0.52 21.44
N GLN A 90 9.45 -1.38 20.52
CA GLN A 90 10.15 -1.66 19.28
C GLN A 90 9.78 -0.60 18.24
N PRO A 91 10.76 0.14 17.67
CA PRO A 91 10.47 1.11 16.64
C PRO A 91 10.12 0.41 15.31
N ILE A 92 9.29 1.08 14.53
CA ILE A 92 8.92 0.74 13.16
C ILE A 92 9.81 1.53 12.20
N ASP A 93 10.33 0.85 11.17
CA ASP A 93 11.14 1.48 10.12
C ASP A 93 10.40 2.65 9.46
N GLU A 94 11.05 3.81 9.42
CA GLU A 94 10.51 5.03 8.82
C GLU A 94 10.17 4.86 7.33
N LYS A 95 10.93 4.03 6.60
CA LYS A 95 10.62 3.70 5.20
C LYS A 95 9.27 3.04 5.06
N TYR A 96 8.90 2.20 6.03
CA TYR A 96 7.62 1.53 6.05
C TYR A 96 6.49 2.53 6.33
N ILE A 97 6.66 3.42 7.32
CA ILE A 97 5.68 4.47 7.66
C ILE A 97 5.43 5.38 6.45
N LYS A 98 6.49 5.85 5.78
CA LYS A 98 6.37 6.68 4.56
C LYS A 98 5.64 5.97 3.43
N SER A 99 5.90 4.68 3.24
CA SER A 99 5.16 3.90 2.24
C SER A 99 3.66 3.80 2.59
N PHE A 100 3.33 3.68 3.88
CA PHE A 100 1.96 3.63 4.38
C PHE A 100 1.24 4.98 4.20
N GLU A 101 1.92 6.11 4.42
CA GLU A 101 1.42 7.46 4.15
C GLU A 101 1.07 7.67 2.69
N VAL A 102 1.95 7.26 1.77
CA VAL A 102 1.67 7.38 0.33
C VAL A 102 0.43 6.56 -0.02
N ASN A 103 0.31 5.36 0.54
CA ASN A 103 -0.80 4.47 0.30
C ASN A 103 -2.14 4.99 0.86
N ILE A 104 -2.14 5.88 1.86
CA ILE A 104 -3.37 6.39 2.47
C ILE A 104 -4.20 7.26 1.50
N ARG A 105 -3.52 7.96 0.57
CA ARG A 105 -4.16 8.83 -0.43
C ARG A 105 -5.08 8.07 -1.37
N PHE A 106 -4.92 6.76 -1.45
CA PHE A 106 -5.68 5.88 -2.32
C PHE A 106 -6.83 5.16 -1.60
N ALA A 107 -6.87 5.22 -0.27
CA ALA A 107 -7.95 4.61 0.51
C ALA A 107 -9.18 5.52 0.54
N LYS A 108 -10.37 4.92 0.45
CA LYS A 108 -11.64 5.63 0.50
C LYS A 108 -12.49 5.14 1.66
N ASP A 109 -13.39 6.00 2.10
CA ASP A 109 -14.42 5.71 3.10
C ASP A 109 -13.88 5.08 4.38
N GLU A 110 -14.35 3.89 4.72
CA GLU A 110 -14.00 3.22 5.96
C GLU A 110 -12.54 2.75 5.99
N GLU A 111 -11.99 2.34 4.84
CA GLU A 111 -10.60 1.90 4.76
C GLU A 111 -9.63 3.08 4.98
N TYR A 112 -10.04 4.29 4.58
CA TYR A 112 -9.28 5.51 4.86
C TYR A 112 -9.17 5.74 6.38
N ILE A 113 -10.27 5.60 7.12
CA ILE A 113 -10.31 5.74 8.58
C ILE A 113 -9.43 4.68 9.25
N LYS A 114 -9.56 3.40 8.85
CA LYS A 114 -8.72 2.31 9.39
C LYS A 114 -7.23 2.60 9.21
N ARG A 115 -6.84 3.10 8.03
CA ARG A 115 -5.43 3.42 7.74
C ARG A 115 -4.93 4.63 8.50
N LEU A 116 -5.77 5.65 8.73
CA LEU A 116 -5.41 6.79 9.58
C LEU A 116 -5.13 6.34 11.01
N ALA A 117 -6.00 5.50 11.57
CA ALA A 117 -5.82 4.94 12.91
C ALA A 117 -4.54 4.09 13.02
N MET A 118 -4.27 3.24 12.04
CA MET A 118 -3.05 2.43 12.00
C MET A 118 -1.79 3.32 11.91
N LEU A 119 -1.82 4.36 11.11
CA LEU A 119 -0.70 5.28 10.95
C LEU A 119 -0.44 6.08 12.24
N GLY A 120 -1.50 6.54 12.90
CA GLY A 120 -1.41 7.15 14.23
C GLY A 120 -0.77 6.21 15.25
N MET A 121 -1.14 4.93 15.26
CA MET A 121 -0.54 3.92 16.15
C MET A 121 0.95 3.68 15.84
N MET A 122 1.35 3.65 14.56
CA MET A 122 2.75 3.51 14.17
C MET A 122 3.59 4.69 14.64
N TYR A 123 3.08 5.92 14.46
CA TYR A 123 3.73 7.13 14.95
C TYR A 123 3.83 7.15 16.46
N LEU A 124 2.77 6.73 17.17
CA LEU A 124 2.78 6.63 18.62
C LEU A 124 3.81 5.61 19.12
N GLN A 125 3.91 4.45 18.47
CA GLN A 125 4.91 3.44 18.81
C GLN A 125 6.34 3.97 18.62
N ASN A 126 6.61 4.70 17.54
CA ASN A 126 7.92 5.34 17.37
C ASN A 126 8.16 6.49 18.36
N ALA A 127 7.12 7.24 18.73
CA ALA A 127 7.21 8.26 19.75
C ALA A 127 7.63 7.65 21.10
N VAL A 128 7.02 6.54 21.49
CA VAL A 128 7.34 5.79 22.72
C VAL A 128 8.74 5.18 22.67
N ALA A 129 9.14 4.61 21.53
CA ALA A 129 10.44 3.98 21.35
C ALA A 129 11.61 4.98 21.36
N TYR A 130 11.43 6.15 20.76
CA TYR A 130 12.46 7.19 20.64
C TYR A 130 12.33 8.33 21.65
N ASP A 131 11.33 8.27 22.53
CA ASP A 131 10.94 9.35 23.44
C ASP A 131 10.77 10.70 22.71
N ASN A 132 10.17 10.66 21.51
CA ASN A 132 10.09 11.79 20.60
C ASN A 132 8.68 12.43 20.61
N LYS A 133 8.61 13.65 21.13
CA LYS A 133 7.37 14.43 21.24
C LYS A 133 6.75 14.82 19.90
N ASP A 134 7.55 15.06 18.87
CA ASP A 134 7.02 15.42 17.54
C ASP A 134 6.26 14.26 16.90
N LEU A 135 6.76 13.03 17.08
CA LEU A 135 6.07 11.83 16.61
C LEU A 135 4.77 11.58 17.37
N TYR A 136 4.73 11.91 18.67
CA TYR A 136 3.51 11.89 19.47
C TYR A 136 2.47 12.89 18.94
N PHE A 137 2.87 14.12 18.61
CA PHE A 137 1.96 15.10 18.00
C PHE A 137 1.45 14.66 16.63
N ARG A 138 2.28 14.03 15.80
CA ARG A 138 1.83 13.41 14.55
C ARG A 138 0.78 12.34 14.79
N ALA A 139 0.96 11.48 15.79
CA ALA A 139 -0.03 10.47 16.14
C ALA A 139 -1.40 11.10 16.50
N LYS A 140 -1.40 12.21 17.25
CA LYS A 140 -2.60 13.00 17.56
C LYS A 140 -3.25 13.61 16.32
N GLU A 141 -2.45 14.14 15.41
CA GLU A 141 -2.95 14.69 14.14
C GLU A 141 -3.70 13.61 13.33
N TYR A 142 -3.13 12.40 13.25
CA TYR A 142 -3.79 11.28 12.57
C TYR A 142 -5.05 10.80 13.30
N LEU A 143 -5.07 10.81 14.63
CA LEU A 143 -6.28 10.55 15.40
C LEU A 143 -7.38 11.57 15.06
N SER A 144 -7.06 12.87 15.10
CA SER A 144 -8.03 13.92 14.80
C SER A 144 -8.60 13.79 13.39
N ARG A 145 -7.75 13.48 12.40
CA ARG A 145 -8.20 13.21 11.02
C ARG A 145 -9.10 11.98 10.93
N ALA A 146 -8.81 10.93 11.69
CA ALA A 146 -9.64 9.72 11.72
C ALA A 146 -11.02 10.01 12.32
N GLU A 147 -11.07 10.76 13.43
CA GLU A 147 -12.32 11.18 14.08
C GLU A 147 -13.16 12.08 13.17
N GLN A 148 -12.55 13.07 12.52
CA GLN A 148 -13.24 13.91 11.53
C GLN A 148 -13.79 13.10 10.37
N ALA A 149 -13.03 12.13 9.86
CA ALA A 149 -13.49 11.27 8.77
C ALA A 149 -14.61 10.30 9.18
N MET A 150 -14.73 9.99 10.49
CA MET A 150 -15.83 9.21 11.05
C MET A 150 -17.11 10.03 11.27
N GLN A 151 -17.02 11.34 11.49
CA GLN A 151 -18.18 12.18 11.76
C GLN A 151 -19.17 12.14 10.58
N GLY A 152 -20.42 11.78 10.86
CA GLY A 152 -21.48 11.71 9.85
C GLY A 152 -21.47 10.49 8.94
N LYS A 153 -20.58 9.51 9.15
CA LYS A 153 -20.56 8.23 8.42
C LYS A 153 -20.96 7.07 9.34
N SER A 154 -21.70 6.10 8.80
CA SER A 154 -21.83 4.80 9.48
C SER A 154 -20.53 4.03 9.28
N VAL A 155 -19.86 3.69 10.39
CA VAL A 155 -18.57 3.00 10.39
C VAL A 155 -18.72 1.71 11.16
N SER A 156 -18.07 0.63 10.72
CA SER A 156 -18.16 -0.65 11.41
C SER A 156 -17.57 -0.58 12.82
N PHE A 157 -18.05 -1.49 13.68
CA PHE A 157 -17.57 -1.63 15.04
C PHE A 157 -16.04 -1.83 15.10
N GLU A 158 -15.46 -2.58 14.17
CA GLU A 158 -14.01 -2.82 14.10
C GLU A 158 -13.23 -1.52 13.90
N THR A 159 -13.67 -0.68 12.95
CA THR A 159 -13.01 0.61 12.68
C THR A 159 -13.13 1.57 13.85
N LYS A 160 -14.33 1.62 14.46
CA LYS A 160 -14.56 2.44 15.65
C LYS A 160 -13.65 2.00 16.81
N ALA A 161 -13.56 0.70 17.06
CA ALA A 161 -12.68 0.14 18.07
C ALA A 161 -11.20 0.46 17.82
N LEU A 162 -10.75 0.48 16.56
CA LEU A 162 -9.38 0.88 16.21
C LEU A 162 -9.09 2.35 16.55
N VAL A 163 -10.02 3.26 16.24
CA VAL A 163 -9.86 4.69 16.55
C VAL A 163 -9.94 4.93 18.06
N ASP A 164 -10.88 4.28 18.75
CA ASP A 164 -11.00 4.39 20.21
C ASP A 164 -9.78 3.80 20.93
N ASN A 165 -9.18 2.71 20.40
CA ASN A 165 -7.92 2.17 20.91
C ASN A 165 -6.76 3.16 20.75
N LEU A 166 -6.61 3.79 19.57
CA LEU A 166 -5.61 4.84 19.38
C LEU A 166 -5.83 6.00 20.35
N ARG A 167 -7.07 6.47 20.54
CA ARG A 167 -7.41 7.52 21.50
C ARG A 167 -6.98 7.14 22.92
N SER A 168 -7.34 5.94 23.36
CA SER A 168 -6.98 5.42 24.69
C SER A 168 -5.46 5.36 24.88
N LYS A 169 -4.71 4.91 23.87
CA LYS A 169 -3.25 4.84 23.91
C LYS A 169 -2.60 6.22 23.94
N ILE A 170 -3.09 7.17 23.15
CA ILE A 170 -2.60 8.56 23.20
C ILE A 170 -2.80 9.14 24.60
N GLU A 171 -3.98 8.96 25.20
CA GLU A 171 -4.27 9.44 26.55
C GLU A 171 -3.34 8.80 27.59
N THR A 172 -3.05 7.51 27.45
CA THR A 172 -2.11 6.79 28.33
C THR A 172 -0.72 7.42 28.32
N TYR A 173 -0.25 7.90 27.17
CA TYR A 173 1.08 8.51 27.02
C TYR A 173 1.09 10.04 27.15
N LYS A 174 -0.07 10.67 27.38
CA LYS A 174 -0.22 12.13 27.47
C LYS A 174 0.77 12.79 28.45
N TYR A 175 0.89 12.23 29.65
CA TYR A 175 1.80 12.74 30.68
C TYR A 175 3.27 12.57 30.32
N ARG A 176 3.63 11.47 29.63
CA ARG A 176 5.00 11.19 29.23
C ARG A 176 5.54 12.26 28.28
N PHE A 177 4.70 12.79 27.40
CA PHE A 177 5.08 13.83 26.44
C PHE A 177 4.74 15.26 26.91
N GLY A 178 4.37 15.41 28.19
CA GLY A 178 4.19 16.71 28.84
C GLY A 178 2.91 17.45 28.45
N GLU A 179 1.85 16.73 28.09
CA GLU A 179 0.51 17.31 27.96
C GLU A 179 -0.23 17.24 29.30
N ARG A 180 -0.81 18.36 29.72
CA ARG A 180 -1.70 18.49 30.89
C ARG A 180 -3.12 18.74 30.41
#